data_AF-X1I1P8-F1
#
_entry.id   AF-X1I1P8-F1
#
_cell.length_a   1.000
_cell.length_b   1.000
_cell.length_c   1.000
_cell.angle_alpha   90.00
_cell.angle_beta   90.00
_cell.angle_gamma   90.00
#
_symmetry.space_group_name_H-M   'P 1'
#
loop_
_entity.id
_entity.type
_entity.pdbx_description
1 polymer ?
#
loop_
_entity_poly.entity_id
_entity_poly.type
_entity_poly.pdbx_seq_one_letter_code
_entity_poly.pdbx_strand_id
1 'polypeptide(L)'
;DDNRTLFDYCAATHTDPGLVIILQKFEAAYPYLKLIASSNHIPDAFDARVVEAYWLGNELLDRVDLPQFYNSLRERFAKRLNPKTLGHLLSKPPLGARPFHNFHVFDVHNHMGTLGHSLETMENCRIGWGRVKEMGATNLVVEHQPLVLECGKLKLGEPREKRVQRQLNGTGFITNCQAGDFVSFHWDWACEMLSLRQVQNLERYTRYHLKLANQTL
;
A
#
# COMPACT_ATOMS: atom_id res chain seq x y z
N ASP A 1 9.78 20.96 -6.32
CA ASP A 1 9.89 19.50 -6.46
C ASP A 1 9.22 18.90 -5.23
N ASP A 2 7.94 18.57 -5.36
CA ASP A 2 7.05 18.21 -4.24
C ASP A 2 7.60 17.01 -3.46
N ASN A 3 8.39 16.13 -4.10
CA ASN A 3 9.03 14.97 -3.45
C ASN A 3 10.12 15.37 -2.46
N ARG A 4 10.95 16.36 -2.80
CA ARG A 4 11.99 16.88 -1.90
C ARG A 4 11.36 17.58 -0.69
N THR A 5 10.32 18.36 -0.95
CA THR A 5 9.54 19.03 0.11
C THR A 5 8.85 18.02 1.03
N LEU A 6 8.28 16.94 0.51
CA LEU A 6 7.72 15.85 1.32
C LEU A 6 8.77 15.14 2.16
N PHE A 7 9.94 14.85 1.59
CA PHE A 7 11.05 14.28 2.36
C PHE A 7 11.46 15.18 3.52
N ASP A 8 11.55 16.50 3.28
CA ASP A 8 11.91 17.48 4.31
C ASP A 8 10.84 17.54 5.43
N TYR A 9 9.54 17.51 5.10
CA TYR A 9 8.46 17.41 6.10
C TYR A 9 8.58 16.15 6.96
N CYS A 10 8.78 14.99 6.32
CA CYS A 10 8.89 13.71 7.01
C CYS A 10 10.15 13.64 7.88
N ALA A 11 11.28 14.14 7.38
CA ALA A 11 12.55 14.21 8.11
C ALA A 11 12.48 15.15 9.32
N ALA A 12 11.78 16.29 9.19
CA ALA A 12 11.63 17.28 10.25
C ALA A 12 10.53 16.95 11.27
N THR A 13 9.74 15.88 11.06
CA THR A 13 8.50 15.59 11.80
C THR A 13 7.55 16.79 11.89
N HIS A 14 7.56 17.63 10.85
CA HIS A 14 6.81 18.88 10.81
C HIS A 14 5.48 18.68 10.10
N THR A 15 4.40 19.24 10.65
CA THR A 15 3.06 19.20 10.06
C THR A 15 2.50 20.62 9.98
N ASP A 16 2.02 20.99 8.79
CA ASP A 16 1.36 22.27 8.56
C ASP A 16 0.25 22.13 7.48
N PRO A 17 -0.59 23.17 7.26
CA PRO A 17 -1.62 23.14 6.23
C PRO A 17 -1.08 22.96 4.80
N GLY A 18 0.16 23.34 4.53
CA GLY A 18 0.82 23.16 3.24
C GLY A 18 1.05 21.69 2.90
N LEU A 19 1.46 20.88 3.89
CA LEU A 19 1.59 19.43 3.74
C LEU A 19 0.26 18.78 3.34
N VAL A 20 -0.85 19.18 3.98
CA VAL A 20 -2.20 18.66 3.66
C VAL A 20 -2.57 18.93 2.20
N ILE A 21 -2.29 20.13 1.70
CA ILE A 21 -2.56 20.51 0.30
C ILE A 21 -1.75 19.63 -0.66
N ILE A 22 -0.49 19.33 -0.34
CA ILE A 22 0.35 18.43 -1.15
C ILE A 22 -0.21 17.00 -1.12
N LEU A 23 -0.56 16.49 0.06
CA LEU A 23 -1.08 15.12 0.23
C LEU A 23 -2.42 14.90 -0.48
N GLN A 24 -3.25 15.93 -0.61
CA GLN A 24 -4.51 15.88 -1.36
C GLN A 24 -4.32 15.69 -2.87
N LYS A 25 -3.15 16.03 -3.42
CA LYS A 25 -2.83 15.85 -4.85
C LYS A 25 -2.56 14.39 -5.22
N PHE A 26 -2.38 13.49 -4.24
CA PHE A 26 -2.19 12.06 -4.52
C PHE A 26 -3.50 11.42 -4.96
N GLU A 27 -3.84 11.58 -6.25
CA GLU A 27 -5.08 11.09 -6.87
C GLU A 27 -5.32 9.58 -6.70
N ALA A 28 -4.26 8.80 -6.46
CA ALA A 28 -4.36 7.37 -6.18
C ALA A 28 -4.90 7.10 -4.75
N ALA A 29 -4.28 7.74 -3.74
CA ALA A 29 -4.49 7.44 -2.32
C ALA A 29 -5.62 8.25 -1.69
N TYR A 30 -5.70 9.55 -1.96
CA TYR A 30 -6.60 10.47 -1.25
C TYR A 30 -8.09 10.07 -1.35
N PRO A 31 -8.63 9.63 -2.51
CA PRO A 31 -10.02 9.17 -2.59
C PRO A 31 -10.32 7.96 -1.71
N TYR A 32 -9.34 7.08 -1.49
CA TYR A 32 -9.49 5.93 -0.59
C TYR A 32 -9.48 6.35 0.86
N LEU A 33 -8.57 7.23 1.26
CA LEU A 33 -8.51 7.80 2.60
C LEU A 33 -9.83 8.48 2.96
N LYS A 34 -10.38 9.32 2.07
CA LYS A 34 -11.69 9.95 2.26
C LYS A 34 -12.82 8.94 2.43
N LEU A 35 -12.83 7.88 1.62
CA LEU A 35 -13.87 6.85 1.68
C LEU A 35 -13.81 6.06 2.99
N ILE A 36 -12.61 5.68 3.43
CA ILE A 36 -12.41 5.00 4.72
C ILE A 36 -12.86 5.91 5.86
N ALA A 37 -12.41 7.17 5.88
CA ALA A 37 -12.75 8.12 6.92
C ALA A 37 -14.26 8.35 7.03
N SER A 38 -14.92 8.65 5.90
CA SER A 38 -16.37 8.87 5.85
C SER A 38 -17.18 7.64 6.25
N SER A 39 -16.80 6.44 5.79
CA SER A 39 -17.47 5.18 6.19
C SER A 39 -17.34 4.87 7.67
N ASN A 40 -16.36 5.48 8.35
CA ASN A 40 -16.09 5.28 9.77
C ASN A 40 -16.42 6.51 10.62
N HIS A 41 -17.08 7.52 10.06
CA HIS A 41 -17.41 8.79 10.72
C HIS A 41 -16.20 9.51 11.33
N ILE A 42 -15.05 9.40 10.68
CA ILE A 42 -13.81 10.11 11.04
C ILE A 42 -13.73 11.37 10.17
N PRO A 43 -13.71 12.58 10.77
CA PRO A 43 -13.70 13.83 10.00
C PRO A 43 -12.43 14.03 9.17
N ASP A 44 -11.29 13.58 9.69
CA ASP A 44 -9.99 13.74 9.04
C ASP A 44 -9.62 12.50 8.21
N ALA A 45 -9.42 12.69 6.91
CA ALA A 45 -8.95 11.63 6.02
C ALA A 45 -7.49 11.22 6.28
N PHE A 46 -6.71 12.06 6.96
CA PHE A 46 -5.33 11.79 7.34
C PHE A 46 -5.18 11.33 8.79
N ASP A 47 -6.29 11.04 9.50
CA ASP A 47 -6.26 10.39 10.81
C ASP A 47 -5.39 9.12 10.73
N ALA A 48 -4.48 8.94 11.68
CA ALA A 48 -3.51 7.85 11.66
C ALA A 48 -4.17 6.46 11.51
N ARG A 49 -5.39 6.27 12.04
CA ARG A 49 -6.14 5.02 11.90
C ARG A 49 -6.62 4.81 10.46
N VAL A 50 -6.99 5.88 9.76
CA VAL A 50 -7.41 5.86 8.35
C VAL A 50 -6.21 5.60 7.45
N VAL A 51 -5.07 6.24 7.73
CA VAL A 51 -3.82 6.00 7.01
C VAL A 51 -3.35 4.56 7.21
N GLU A 52 -3.36 4.05 8.45
CA GLU A 52 -3.05 2.64 8.74
C GLU A 52 -4.00 1.69 7.99
N ALA A 53 -5.30 1.99 7.95
CA ALA A 53 -6.28 1.18 7.22
C ALA A 53 -5.94 1.08 5.73
N TYR A 54 -5.59 2.20 5.10
CA TYR A 54 -5.20 2.22 3.70
C TYR A 54 -3.84 1.53 3.46
N TRP A 55 -2.87 1.75 4.34
CA TRP A 55 -1.46 1.36 4.13
C TRP A 55 -1.16 -0.07 4.58
N LEU A 56 -1.53 -0.42 5.82
CA LEU A 56 -1.25 -1.72 6.45
C LEU A 56 -2.51 -2.59 6.59
N GLY A 57 -3.69 -1.98 6.53
CA GLY A 57 -4.96 -2.64 6.82
C GLY A 57 -5.28 -2.68 8.32
N ASN A 58 -6.55 -2.44 8.65
CA ASN A 58 -7.13 -2.61 9.98
C ASN A 58 -8.66 -2.72 9.87
N GLU A 59 -9.34 -2.79 11.02
CA GLU A 59 -10.80 -2.99 11.10
C GLU A 59 -11.65 -1.90 10.42
N LEU A 60 -11.10 -0.72 10.15
CA LEU A 60 -11.85 0.34 9.46
C LEU A 60 -12.19 -0.05 8.01
N LEU A 61 -11.36 -0.90 7.39
CA LEU A 61 -11.63 -1.42 6.05
C LEU A 61 -12.89 -2.29 6.02
N ASP A 62 -13.19 -3.02 7.10
CA ASP A 62 -14.35 -3.93 7.13
C ASP A 62 -15.67 -3.16 7.11
N ARG A 63 -15.66 -1.90 7.56
CA ARG A 63 -16.82 -0.99 7.66
C ARG A 63 -17.02 -0.10 6.42
N VAL A 64 -16.17 -0.21 5.41
CA VAL A 64 -16.31 0.59 4.17
C VAL A 64 -17.58 0.20 3.42
N ASP A 65 -18.35 1.22 3.03
CA ASP A 65 -19.52 1.07 2.16
C ASP A 65 -19.07 0.62 0.75
N LEU A 66 -19.35 -0.65 0.42
CA LEU A 66 -18.96 -1.28 -0.84
C LEU A 66 -19.63 -0.65 -2.07
N PRO A 67 -20.95 -0.35 -2.06
CA PRO A 67 -21.57 0.47 -3.11
C PRO A 67 -20.87 1.80 -3.35
N GLN A 68 -20.51 2.54 -2.29
CA GLN A 68 -19.76 3.80 -2.45
C GLN A 68 -18.35 3.55 -3.00
N PHE A 69 -17.69 2.47 -2.57
CA PHE A 69 -16.40 2.08 -3.12
C PHE A 69 -16.46 1.79 -4.62
N TYR A 70 -17.46 1.02 -5.06
CA TYR A 70 -17.75 0.76 -6.46
C TYR A 70 -17.92 2.06 -7.25
N ASN A 71 -18.76 2.98 -6.75
CA ASN A 71 -19.03 4.25 -7.43
C ASN A 71 -17.76 5.11 -7.54
N SER A 72 -16.96 5.18 -6.47
CA SER A 72 -15.67 5.86 -6.45
C SER A 72 -14.71 5.30 -7.51
N LEU A 73 -14.59 3.98 -7.64
CA LEU A 73 -13.77 3.36 -8.70
C LEU A 73 -14.33 3.69 -10.09
N ARG A 74 -15.63 3.57 -10.29
CA ARG A 74 -16.28 3.85 -11.58
C ARG A 74 -16.03 5.29 -12.02
N GLU A 75 -16.28 6.26 -11.14
CA GLU A 75 -16.09 7.69 -11.43
C GLU A 75 -14.65 8.01 -11.82
N ARG A 76 -13.68 7.43 -11.11
CA ARG A 76 -12.24 7.68 -11.35
C ARG A 76 -11.73 7.03 -12.63
N PHE A 77 -12.19 5.82 -12.93
CA PHE A 77 -11.54 4.97 -13.94
C PHE A 77 -12.38 4.72 -15.20
N ALA A 78 -13.68 5.02 -15.23
CA ALA A 78 -14.52 4.74 -16.41
C ALA A 78 -14.08 5.46 -17.68
N LYS A 79 -13.46 6.64 -17.55
CA LYS A 79 -12.91 7.40 -18.69
C LYS A 79 -11.47 7.01 -19.05
N ARG A 80 -10.78 6.29 -18.17
CA ARG A 80 -9.35 5.96 -18.28
C ARG A 80 -9.11 4.51 -18.74
N LEU A 81 -10.07 3.61 -18.51
CA LEU A 81 -9.96 2.18 -18.80
C LEU A 81 -10.89 1.76 -19.94
N ASN A 82 -10.49 0.74 -20.70
CA ASN A 82 -11.38 0.10 -21.67
C ASN A 82 -12.52 -0.68 -20.96
N PRO A 83 -13.66 -0.96 -21.62
CA PRO A 83 -14.83 -1.57 -21.00
C PRO A 83 -14.58 -2.93 -20.33
N LYS A 84 -13.74 -3.80 -20.93
CA LYS A 84 -13.44 -5.12 -20.38
C LYS A 84 -12.68 -5.00 -19.06
N THR A 85 -11.61 -4.21 -19.07
CA THR A 85 -10.76 -3.96 -17.91
C THR A 85 -11.54 -3.22 -16.80
N LEU A 86 -12.36 -2.25 -17.16
CA LEU A 86 -13.26 -1.58 -16.22
C LEU A 86 -14.25 -2.58 -15.59
N GLY A 87 -14.83 -3.48 -16.38
CA GLY A 87 -15.71 -4.54 -15.88
C GLY A 87 -15.03 -5.46 -14.88
N HIS A 88 -13.78 -5.88 -15.16
CA HIS A 88 -12.97 -6.66 -14.22
C HIS A 88 -12.75 -5.91 -12.91
N LEU A 89 -12.32 -4.64 -12.96
CA LEU A 89 -12.10 -3.82 -11.76
C LEU A 89 -13.40 -3.62 -10.95
N LEU A 90 -14.50 -3.28 -11.63
CA LEU A 90 -15.79 -3.02 -10.98
C LEU A 90 -16.48 -4.28 -10.45
N SER A 91 -16.04 -5.47 -10.86
CA SER A 91 -16.48 -6.74 -10.24
C SER A 91 -15.90 -6.99 -8.84
N LYS A 92 -14.82 -6.29 -8.45
CA LYS A 92 -14.10 -6.56 -7.20
C LYS A 92 -14.81 -6.05 -5.93
N PRO A 93 -15.39 -4.83 -5.89
CA PRO A 93 -16.11 -4.36 -4.71
C PRO A 93 -17.29 -5.27 -4.29
N PRO A 94 -18.15 -5.77 -5.20
CA PRO A 94 -19.20 -6.73 -4.84
C PRO A 94 -18.68 -8.03 -4.22
N LEU A 95 -17.45 -8.43 -4.56
CA LEU A 95 -16.77 -9.61 -3.98
C LEU A 95 -16.04 -9.30 -2.67
N GLY A 96 -16.13 -8.05 -2.21
CA GLY A 96 -15.63 -7.57 -0.93
C GLY A 96 -14.28 -6.87 -0.98
N ALA A 97 -13.75 -6.52 -2.15
CA ALA A 97 -12.53 -5.68 -2.23
C ALA A 97 -12.64 -4.42 -1.36
N ARG A 98 -11.52 -3.99 -0.78
CA ARG A 98 -11.44 -2.84 0.12
C ARG A 98 -10.51 -1.76 -0.44
N PRO A 99 -10.68 -0.48 -0.06
CA PRO A 99 -9.81 0.63 -0.47
C PRO A 99 -8.44 0.55 0.24
N PHE A 100 -7.69 -0.51 -0.05
CA PHE A 100 -6.39 -0.85 0.51
C PHE A 100 -5.28 -0.60 -0.52
N HIS A 101 -4.06 -0.25 -0.09
CA HIS A 101 -2.98 0.07 -1.01
C HIS A 101 -2.67 -1.10 -1.96
N ASN A 102 -2.50 -2.32 -1.43
CA ASN A 102 -2.16 -3.46 -2.27
C ASN A 102 -3.31 -3.87 -3.22
N PHE A 103 -4.57 -3.57 -2.88
CA PHE A 103 -5.68 -3.69 -3.85
C PHE A 103 -5.45 -2.78 -5.06
N HIS A 104 -5.06 -1.51 -4.81
CA HIS A 104 -4.77 -0.59 -5.89
C HIS A 104 -3.63 -1.11 -6.78
N VAL A 105 -2.58 -1.67 -6.18
CA VAL A 105 -1.45 -2.24 -6.93
C VAL A 105 -1.90 -3.43 -7.79
N PHE A 106 -2.64 -4.38 -7.22
CA PHE A 106 -2.97 -5.64 -7.90
C PHE A 106 -4.10 -5.50 -8.95
N ASP A 107 -5.13 -4.71 -8.67
CA ASP A 107 -6.35 -4.64 -9.50
C ASP A 107 -6.49 -3.33 -10.29
N VAL A 108 -5.91 -2.21 -9.82
CA VAL A 108 -6.04 -0.91 -10.51
C VAL A 108 -4.81 -0.61 -11.35
N HIS A 109 -3.63 -0.64 -10.74
CA HIS A 109 -2.37 -0.26 -11.40
C HIS A 109 -1.98 -1.26 -12.50
N ASN A 110 -2.21 -2.56 -12.26
CA ASN A 110 -2.02 -3.60 -13.28
C ASN A 110 -2.78 -3.33 -14.59
N HIS A 111 -3.80 -2.46 -14.55
CA HIS A 111 -4.70 -2.17 -15.65
C HIS A 111 -4.54 -0.76 -16.27
N MET A 112 -3.71 0.12 -15.68
CA MET A 112 -3.57 1.52 -16.09
C MET A 112 -2.39 1.83 -17.03
N GLY A 113 -1.48 0.90 -17.31
CA GLY A 113 -0.47 1.04 -18.36
C GLY A 113 0.62 2.11 -18.17
N THR A 114 0.68 2.77 -17.00
CA THR A 114 1.57 3.92 -16.78
C THR A 114 2.92 3.61 -16.13
N LEU A 115 3.15 2.40 -15.63
CA LEU A 115 4.46 1.85 -15.27
C LEU A 115 4.43 0.37 -15.66
N GLY A 116 5.53 -0.14 -16.24
CA GLY A 116 5.56 -1.46 -16.87
C GLY A 116 4.85 -2.52 -16.02
N HIS A 117 3.92 -3.26 -16.63
CA HIS A 117 3.11 -4.35 -16.07
C HIS A 117 3.95 -5.55 -15.57
N SER A 118 5.21 -5.33 -15.22
CA SER A 118 6.08 -6.34 -14.69
C SER A 118 5.68 -6.67 -13.26
N LEU A 119 5.81 -7.94 -12.94
CA LEU A 119 5.79 -8.46 -11.59
C LEU A 119 6.71 -7.65 -10.65
N GLU A 120 7.84 -7.16 -11.17
CA GLU A 120 8.80 -6.34 -10.46
C GLU A 120 8.22 -4.99 -10.01
N THR A 121 7.52 -4.27 -10.89
CA THR A 121 6.87 -3.01 -10.51
C THR A 121 5.83 -3.24 -9.42
N MET A 122 5.02 -4.30 -9.52
CA MET A 122 4.05 -4.64 -8.48
C MET A 122 4.70 -5.05 -7.16
N GLU A 123 5.81 -5.79 -7.20
CA GLU A 123 6.58 -6.15 -6.01
C GLU A 123 7.15 -4.92 -5.30
N ASN A 124 7.63 -3.93 -6.05
CA ASN A 124 8.17 -2.71 -5.49
C ASN A 124 7.08 -1.73 -5.01
N CYS A 125 5.92 -1.72 -5.67
CA CYS A 125 4.82 -0.82 -5.38
C CYS A 125 3.86 -1.35 -4.31
N ARG A 126 3.76 -2.68 -4.09
CA ARG A 126 2.99 -3.18 -2.95
C ARG A 126 3.68 -2.81 -1.63
N ILE A 127 2.89 -2.69 -0.58
CA ILE A 127 3.40 -2.64 0.78
C ILE A 127 3.84 -4.04 1.14
N GLY A 128 5.16 -4.22 1.18
CA GLY A 128 5.80 -5.43 1.66
C GLY A 128 6.09 -5.34 3.14
N TRP A 129 6.35 -6.49 3.74
CA TRP A 129 6.84 -6.59 5.11
C TRP A 129 7.85 -7.73 5.20
N GLY A 130 8.75 -7.63 6.16
CA GLY A 130 9.75 -8.65 6.40
C GLY A 130 10.28 -8.60 7.82
N ARG A 131 10.82 -9.73 8.27
CA ARG A 131 11.48 -9.84 9.57
C ARG A 131 12.94 -9.43 9.42
N VAL A 132 13.41 -8.52 10.26
CA VAL A 132 14.79 -8.04 10.22
C VAL A 132 15.74 -9.16 10.64
N LYS A 133 16.73 -9.42 9.79
CA LYS A 133 17.81 -10.39 10.01
C LYS A 133 19.08 -9.68 10.45
N GLU A 134 19.39 -8.57 9.78
CA GLU A 134 20.58 -7.78 10.03
C GLU A 134 20.27 -6.29 9.86
N MET A 135 20.86 -5.46 10.73
CA MET A 135 20.83 -4.01 10.59
C MET A 135 22.22 -3.52 10.18
N GLY A 136 22.33 -3.05 8.93
CA GLY A 136 23.50 -2.36 8.43
C GLY A 136 23.46 -0.87 8.76
N ALA A 137 24.51 -0.14 8.35
CA ALA A 137 24.57 1.31 8.54
C ALA A 137 23.39 2.00 7.86
N THR A 138 23.22 1.81 6.54
CA THR A 138 22.21 2.51 5.72
C THR A 138 21.04 1.62 5.25
N ASN A 139 21.09 0.33 5.53
CA ASN A 139 20.10 -0.65 5.08
C ASN A 139 19.75 -1.66 6.16
N LEU A 140 18.65 -2.37 5.94
CA LEU A 140 18.26 -3.57 6.68
C LEU A 140 18.28 -4.76 5.71
N VAL A 141 18.72 -5.92 6.19
CA VAL A 141 18.44 -7.20 5.54
C VAL A 141 17.20 -7.77 6.20
N VAL A 142 16.16 -8.00 5.40
CA VAL A 142 14.89 -8.57 5.87
C VAL A 142 14.60 -9.88 5.17
N GLU A 143 14.05 -10.83 5.91
CA GLU A 143 13.46 -12.04 5.34
C GLU A 143 11.98 -11.74 5.02
N HIS A 144 11.61 -11.83 3.75
CA HIS A 144 10.27 -11.50 3.28
C HIS A 144 9.75 -12.51 2.26
N GLN A 145 8.43 -12.57 2.10
CA GLN A 145 7.83 -13.30 0.99
C GLN A 145 7.67 -12.36 -0.22
N PRO A 146 8.31 -12.65 -1.37
CA PRO A 146 8.17 -11.84 -2.57
C PRO A 146 6.85 -12.14 -3.28
N LEU A 147 6.37 -11.19 -4.07
CA LEU A 147 5.32 -11.45 -5.05
C LEU A 147 5.91 -12.26 -6.22
N VAL A 148 5.27 -13.36 -6.56
CA VAL A 148 5.64 -14.21 -7.70
C VAL A 148 4.44 -14.49 -8.60
N LEU A 149 4.69 -14.70 -9.88
CA LEU A 149 3.70 -15.18 -10.84
C LEU A 149 3.96 -16.66 -11.11
N GLU A 150 3.03 -17.52 -10.71
CA GLU A 150 3.10 -18.96 -10.92
C GLU A 150 1.81 -19.44 -11.59
N CYS A 151 1.92 -20.21 -12.67
CA CYS A 151 0.76 -20.70 -13.44
C CYS A 151 -0.24 -19.58 -13.81
N GLY A 152 0.26 -18.38 -14.13
CA GLY A 152 -0.56 -17.21 -14.48
C GLY A 152 -1.29 -16.55 -13.31
N LYS A 153 -0.97 -16.92 -12.06
CA LYS A 153 -1.57 -16.36 -10.84
C LYS A 153 -0.52 -15.76 -9.91
N LEU A 154 -0.87 -14.64 -9.29
CA LEU A 154 -0.03 -13.97 -8.30
C LEU A 154 -0.12 -14.68 -6.95
N LYS A 155 1.02 -14.89 -6.31
CA LYS A 155 1.09 -15.39 -4.93
C LYS A 155 2.28 -14.80 -4.18
N LEU A 156 2.27 -14.94 -2.86
CA LEU A 156 3.47 -14.77 -2.05
C LEU A 156 4.32 -16.03 -2.20
N GLY A 157 5.58 -15.85 -2.61
CA GLY A 157 6.54 -16.93 -2.80
C GLY A 157 7.21 -17.36 -1.50
N GLU A 158 8.22 -18.23 -1.65
CA GLU A 158 9.04 -18.67 -0.52
C GLU A 158 9.81 -17.51 0.12
N PRO A 159 9.99 -17.51 1.45
CA PRO A 159 10.79 -16.50 2.12
C PRO A 159 12.20 -16.39 1.54
N ARG A 160 12.63 -15.15 1.30
CA ARG A 160 13.99 -14.84 0.86
C ARG A 160 14.48 -13.55 1.49
N GLU A 161 15.79 -13.37 1.51
CA GLU A 161 16.40 -12.13 1.96
C GLU A 161 16.23 -11.02 0.92
N LYS A 162 15.99 -9.80 1.42
CA LYS A 162 15.95 -8.57 0.65
C LYS A 162 16.61 -7.46 1.43
N ARG A 163 17.34 -6.61 0.71
CA ARG A 163 17.90 -5.39 1.27
C ARG A 163 16.90 -4.25 1.08
N VAL A 164 16.62 -3.53 2.15
CA VAL A 164 15.80 -2.31 2.12
C VAL A 164 16.59 -1.15 2.72
N GLN A 165 16.52 0.02 2.09
CA GLN A 165 17.13 1.24 2.59
C GLN A 165 16.39 1.72 3.84
N ARG A 166 17.12 2.10 4.88
CA ARG A 166 16.53 2.64 6.12
C ARG A 166 16.82 4.11 6.33
N GLN A 167 17.89 4.62 5.71
CA GLN A 167 18.30 5.99 5.83
C GLN A 167 19.03 6.46 4.57
N LEU A 168 18.91 7.75 4.28
CA LEU A 168 19.66 8.48 3.27
C LEU A 168 20.32 9.68 3.97
N ASN A 169 21.65 9.82 3.82
CA ASN A 169 22.42 10.89 4.45
C ASN A 169 22.22 10.99 5.97
N GLY A 170 22.11 9.85 6.67
CA GLY A 170 21.92 9.78 8.13
C GLY A 170 20.50 10.07 8.62
N THR A 171 19.54 10.32 7.71
CA THR A 171 18.14 10.55 8.05
C THR A 171 17.27 9.40 7.55
N GLY A 172 16.40 8.88 8.42
CA GLY A 172 15.54 7.73 8.11
C GLY A 172 14.39 7.61 9.11
N PHE A 173 13.36 6.82 8.75
CA PHE A 173 12.16 6.65 9.59
C PHE A 173 12.34 5.59 10.68
N ILE A 174 13.32 4.69 10.50
CA ILE A 174 13.57 3.55 11.39
C ILE A 174 14.96 3.69 12.01
N THR A 175 15.01 4.23 13.21
CA THR A 175 16.26 4.43 13.96
C THR A 175 16.58 3.29 14.93
N ASN A 176 15.55 2.72 15.57
CA ASN A 176 15.68 1.78 16.70
C ASN A 176 15.18 0.35 16.39
N CYS A 177 15.66 -0.25 15.30
CA CYS A 177 15.30 -1.62 14.93
C CYS A 177 16.39 -2.62 15.36
N GLN A 178 15.98 -3.83 15.73
CA GLN A 178 16.87 -4.95 16.01
C GLN A 178 16.48 -6.20 15.21
N ALA A 179 17.40 -7.17 15.16
CA ALA A 179 17.11 -8.46 14.55
C ALA A 179 15.91 -9.12 15.25
N GLY A 180 14.97 -9.61 14.43
CA GLY A 180 13.74 -10.23 14.89
C GLY A 180 12.50 -9.35 14.80
N ASP A 181 12.66 -8.02 14.73
CA ASP A 181 11.55 -7.08 14.52
C ASP A 181 10.95 -7.23 13.12
N PHE A 182 9.74 -6.68 12.92
CA PHE A 182 9.13 -6.58 11.61
C PHE A 182 9.12 -5.13 11.12
N VAL A 183 9.32 -4.94 9.83
CA VAL A 183 9.22 -3.63 9.17
C VAL A 183 8.38 -3.73 7.91
N SER A 184 7.65 -2.66 7.58
CA SER A 184 7.06 -2.47 6.26
C SER A 184 8.07 -1.86 5.30
N PHE A 185 7.88 -2.06 4.01
CA PHE A 185 8.67 -1.41 2.98
C PHE A 185 7.88 -1.16 1.69
N HIS A 186 8.28 -0.12 0.97
CA HIS A 186 7.71 0.30 -0.31
C HIS A 186 8.83 0.93 -1.16
N TRP A 187 8.99 0.50 -2.41
CA TRP A 187 10.13 0.84 -3.28
C TRP A 187 11.50 0.66 -2.62
N ASP A 188 11.71 -0.52 -2.03
CA ASP A 188 12.93 -0.88 -1.29
C ASP A 188 13.29 0.06 -0.13
N TRP A 189 12.38 0.92 0.30
CA TRP A 189 12.56 1.80 1.45
C TRP A 189 11.79 1.27 2.65
N ALA A 190 12.44 1.16 3.80
CA ALA A 190 11.82 0.75 5.04
C ALA A 190 10.99 1.91 5.62
N CYS A 191 9.68 1.69 5.78
CA CYS A 191 8.72 2.74 6.09
C CYS A 191 8.45 2.85 7.60
N GLU A 192 8.03 1.77 8.24
CA GLU A 192 7.77 1.75 9.69
C GLU A 192 8.09 0.40 10.33
N MET A 193 8.31 0.39 11.65
CA MET A 193 8.32 -0.85 12.44
C MET A 193 6.89 -1.32 12.68
N LEU A 194 6.66 -2.63 12.61
CA LEU A 194 5.34 -3.24 12.70
C LEU A 194 5.19 -4.04 13.99
N SER A 195 4.06 -3.83 14.66
CA SER A 195 3.56 -4.78 15.65
C SER A 195 3.10 -6.07 14.98
N LEU A 196 3.04 -7.17 15.75
CA LEU A 196 2.50 -8.45 15.25
C LEU A 196 1.08 -8.32 14.71
N ARG A 197 0.25 -7.46 15.32
CA ARG A 197 -1.12 -7.18 14.85
C ARG A 197 -1.11 -6.55 13.46
N GLN A 198 -0.23 -5.57 13.21
CA GLN A 198 -0.11 -4.93 11.91
C GLN A 198 0.41 -5.90 10.85
N VAL A 199 1.38 -6.77 11.19
CA VAL A 199 1.85 -7.85 10.30
C VAL A 199 0.70 -8.77 9.91
N GLN A 200 -0.10 -9.23 10.88
CA GLN A 200 -1.25 -10.10 10.63
C GLN A 200 -2.31 -9.44 9.75
N ASN A 201 -2.61 -8.16 9.98
CA ASN A 201 -3.56 -7.41 9.16
C ASN A 201 -3.04 -7.24 7.72
N LEU A 202 -1.80 -6.80 7.56
CA LEU A 202 -1.17 -6.60 6.27
C LEU A 202 -1.12 -7.90 5.47
N GLU A 203 -0.78 -9.01 6.12
CA GLU A 203 -0.82 -10.33 5.52
C GLU A 203 -2.25 -10.72 5.12
N ARG A 204 -3.23 -10.58 6.03
CA ARG A 204 -4.64 -10.91 5.78
C ARG A 204 -5.18 -10.17 4.57
N TYR A 205 -5.05 -8.84 4.53
CA TYR A 205 -5.56 -8.02 3.43
C TYR A 205 -4.77 -8.23 2.14
N THR A 206 -3.45 -8.44 2.20
CA THR A 206 -2.66 -8.76 1.01
C THR A 206 -3.11 -10.09 0.39
N ARG A 207 -3.20 -11.17 1.18
CA ARG A 207 -3.66 -12.47 0.69
C ARG A 207 -5.08 -12.42 0.16
N TYR A 208 -5.96 -11.67 0.84
CA TYR A 208 -7.34 -11.49 0.39
C TYR A 208 -7.42 -10.82 -0.98
N HIS A 209 -6.70 -9.72 -1.19
CA HIS A 209 -6.72 -9.01 -2.47
C HIS A 209 -5.96 -9.75 -3.58
N LEU A 210 -4.93 -10.54 -3.27
CA LEU A 210 -4.31 -11.45 -4.24
C LEU A 210 -5.33 -12.48 -4.78
N LYS A 211 -6.18 -13.05 -3.90
CA LYS A 211 -7.24 -13.97 -4.34
C LYS A 211 -8.23 -13.30 -5.28
N LEU A 212 -8.58 -12.04 -5.01
CA LEU A 212 -9.47 -11.26 -5.88
C LEU A 212 -8.81 -10.95 -7.22
N ALA A 213 -7.59 -10.41 -7.24
CA ALA A 213 -6.85 -10.11 -8.47
C ALA A 213 -6.74 -11.34 -9.39
N ASN A 214 -6.43 -12.50 -8.81
CA ASN A 214 -6.30 -13.78 -9.50
C ASN A 214 -7.56 -14.26 -10.24
N GLN A 215 -8.74 -13.70 -10.00
CA GLN A 215 -9.94 -14.06 -10.75
C GLN A 215 -9.97 -13.46 -12.16
N THR A 216 -9.15 -12.45 -12.44
CA THR A 216 -9.17 -11.69 -13.70
C THR A 216 -7.79 -11.51 -14.34
N LEU A 217 -6.78 -12.20 -13.81
CA LEU A 217 -5.46 -12.39 -14.42
C LEU A 217 -5.46 -13.56 -15.41
#